data_AF-A0A371IB50-F1
#
_entry.id   AF-A0A371IB50-F1
#
_cell.length_a   1.000
_cell.length_b   1.000
_cell.length_c   1.000
_cell.angle_alpha   90.00
_cell.angle_beta   90.00
_cell.angle_gamma   90.00
#
_symmetry.space_group_name_H-M   'P 1'
#
loop_
_entity.id
_entity.type
_entity.pdbx_description
1 polymer ?
#
loop_
_entity_poly.entity_id
_entity_poly.type
_entity_poly.pdbx_seq_one_letter_code
_entity_poly.pdbx_strand_id
1 'polypeptide(L)'
;MCLQLYAQFYDLPTSFRDMLGDFQDLFSKDIPKGLPPIGGIVYEIDFTLGATLSNRVAYRANINESKEIQQQVDKFIEKRWGGSWRMCMDCSPLNETTIRYRYHIPHLNEQHGACIFSKIDLHSGYH
;
A
#
# COMPACT_ATOMS: atom_id res chain seq x y z
N MET A 1 -8.31 2.10 -5.63
CA MET A 1 -8.87 0.86 -5.05
C MET A 1 -9.79 0.19 -6.06
N CYS A 2 -9.76 -1.14 -6.23
CA CYS A 2 -10.63 -1.84 -7.19
C CYS A 2 -11.59 -2.74 -6.40
N LEU A 3 -12.86 -2.36 -6.32
CA LEU A 3 -13.92 -3.25 -5.87
C LEU A 3 -14.08 -4.33 -6.94
N GLN A 4 -13.45 -5.50 -6.74
CA GLN A 4 -13.87 -6.71 -7.45
C GLN A 4 -15.17 -7.19 -6.81
N LEU A 5 -16.27 -6.54 -7.17
CA LEU A 5 -17.61 -7.01 -6.89
C LEU A 5 -17.94 -8.07 -7.93
N TYR A 6 -17.93 -9.35 -7.52
CA TYR A 6 -18.35 -10.49 -8.34
C TYR A 6 -19.88 -10.60 -8.46
N ALA A 7 -20.61 -9.50 -8.20
CA ALA A 7 -22.04 -9.40 -8.40
C ALA A 7 -22.30 -8.19 -9.28
N GLN A 8 -22.96 -8.42 -10.41
CA GLN A 8 -23.40 -7.36 -11.32
C GLN A 8 -24.19 -6.32 -10.53
N PHE A 9 -23.78 -5.05 -10.62
CA PHE A 9 -24.35 -3.87 -9.91
C PHE A 9 -25.87 -3.64 -10.11
N TYR A 10 -26.57 -4.51 -10.84
CA TYR A 10 -27.96 -4.37 -11.24
C TYR A 10 -28.96 -4.94 -10.22
N ASP A 11 -28.51 -5.75 -9.25
CA ASP A 11 -29.37 -6.38 -8.23
C ASP A 11 -29.24 -5.76 -6.82
N LEU A 12 -28.45 -4.70 -6.65
CA LEU A 12 -28.35 -4.01 -5.36
C LEU A 12 -29.56 -3.09 -5.13
N PRO A 13 -30.20 -3.12 -3.94
CA PRO A 13 -31.24 -2.18 -3.58
C PRO A 13 -30.78 -0.74 -3.75
N THR A 14 -31.69 0.16 -4.16
CA THR A 14 -31.40 1.58 -4.40
C THR A 14 -30.67 2.24 -3.22
N SER A 15 -31.05 1.88 -1.99
CA SER A 15 -30.39 2.37 -0.76
C SER A 15 -28.90 2.05 -0.68
N PHE A 16 -28.44 0.92 -1.21
CA PHE A 16 -27.01 0.59 -1.25
C PHE A 16 -26.25 1.42 -2.29
N ARG A 17 -26.91 1.77 -3.39
CA ARG A 17 -26.32 2.64 -4.42
C ARG A 17 -26.13 4.06 -3.89
N ASP A 18 -27.13 4.57 -3.17
CA ASP A 18 -27.06 5.91 -2.57
C ASP A 18 -25.93 5.96 -1.52
N MET A 19 -25.85 4.94 -0.66
CA MET A 19 -24.75 4.82 0.31
C MET A 19 -23.37 4.72 -0.34
N LEU A 20 -23.21 3.97 -1.45
CA LEU A 20 -21.94 3.92 -2.17
C LEU A 20 -21.58 5.27 -2.83
N GLY A 21 -22.59 6.07 -3.19
CA GLY A 21 -22.40 7.43 -3.70
C GLY A 21 -21.73 8.34 -2.67
N ASP A 22 -22.08 8.21 -1.39
CA ASP A 22 -21.52 9.01 -0.30
C ASP A 22 -20.02 8.77 -0.06
N PHE A 23 -19.51 7.61 -0.49
CA PHE A 23 -18.10 7.19 -0.33
C PHE A 23 -17.32 7.16 -1.66
N GLN A 24 -17.81 7.85 -2.69
CA GLN A 24 -17.18 7.85 -4.01
C GLN A 24 -15.72 8.34 -3.98
N ASP A 25 -15.41 9.25 -3.06
CA ASP A 25 -14.07 9.80 -2.82
C ASP A 25 -13.08 8.73 -2.35
N LEU A 26 -13.52 7.79 -1.51
CA LEU A 26 -12.70 6.67 -1.05
C LEU A 26 -12.26 5.83 -2.25
N PHE A 27 -13.14 5.56 -3.22
CA PHE A 27 -12.84 4.67 -4.34
C PHE A 27 -12.05 5.31 -5.50
N SER A 28 -11.45 6.48 -5.28
CA SER A 28 -10.64 7.15 -6.30
C SER A 28 -9.51 6.24 -6.83
N LYS A 29 -9.28 6.30 -8.15
CA LYS A 29 -8.17 5.58 -8.80
C LYS A 29 -6.83 6.28 -8.53
N ASP A 30 -6.86 7.59 -8.36
CA ASP A 30 -5.69 8.43 -8.13
C ASP A 30 -5.53 8.72 -6.63
N ILE A 31 -4.29 8.74 -6.15
CA ILE A 31 -3.97 9.14 -4.77
C ILE A 31 -4.07 10.67 -4.69
N PRO A 32 -4.74 11.23 -3.66
CA PRO A 32 -4.90 12.67 -3.53
C PRO A 32 -3.55 13.39 -3.46
N LYS A 33 -3.45 14.52 -4.14
CA LYS A 33 -2.25 15.38 -4.12
C LYS A 33 -2.15 16.05 -2.75
N GLY A 34 -1.28 15.52 -1.89
CA GLY A 34 -1.09 16.07 -0.55
C GLY A 34 -0.34 15.08 0.34
N LEU A 35 0.16 15.52 1.50
CA LEU A 35 0.62 14.56 2.50
C LEU A 35 -0.59 13.69 2.89
N PRO A 36 -0.39 12.38 3.12
CA PRO A 36 -1.46 11.57 3.69
C PRO A 36 -1.94 12.25 4.97
N PRO A 37 -3.24 12.16 5.29
CA PRO A 37 -3.74 12.63 6.58
C PRO A 37 -2.86 12.06 7.70
N ILE A 38 -2.61 12.86 8.74
CA ILE A 38 -1.86 12.38 9.90
C ILE A 38 -2.62 11.17 10.45
N GLY A 39 -2.02 9.99 10.32
CA GLY A 39 -2.60 8.76 10.84
C GLY A 39 -2.65 8.81 12.35
N GLY A 40 -3.64 8.13 12.95
CA GLY A 40 -3.70 7.94 14.41
C GLY A 40 -2.58 7.04 14.95
N ILE A 41 -1.80 6.40 14.06
CA ILE A 41 -0.70 5.50 14.37
C ILE A 41 0.56 6.05 13.70
N VAL A 42 1.60 6.27 14.50
CA VAL A 42 2.93 6.60 14.02
C VAL A 42 3.72 5.30 13.89
N TYR A 43 4.33 5.08 12.74
CA TYR A 43 5.23 3.95 12.55
C TYR A 43 6.60 4.29 13.13
N GLU A 44 6.96 3.64 14.23
CA GLU A 44 8.29 3.70 14.83
C GLU A 44 9.08 2.45 14.44
N ILE A 45 10.35 2.64 14.05
CA ILE A 45 11.26 1.56 13.67
C ILE A 45 12.31 1.44 14.76
N ASP A 46 12.11 0.46 15.64
CA ASP A 46 13.06 0.18 16.70
C ASP A 46 14.20 -0.70 16.22
N PHE A 47 15.42 -0.33 16.59
CA PHE A 47 16.62 -1.11 16.31
C PHE A 47 17.08 -1.84 17.56
N THR A 48 17.76 -2.97 17.36
CA THR A 48 18.48 -3.67 18.42
C THR A 48 19.53 -2.76 19.06
N LEU A 49 19.76 -2.92 20.38
CA LEU A 49 20.68 -2.06 21.11
C LEU A 49 22.10 -2.17 20.54
N GLY A 50 22.70 -1.03 20.16
CA GLY A 50 24.03 -0.98 19.54
C GLY A 50 24.05 -1.26 18.04
N ALA A 51 22.89 -1.37 17.38
CA ALA A 51 22.81 -1.46 15.93
C ALA A 51 23.46 -0.25 15.26
N THR A 52 24.24 -0.51 14.21
CA THR A 52 24.80 0.53 13.35
C THR A 52 24.03 0.52 12.03
N LEU A 53 23.64 1.70 11.55
CA LEU A 53 22.98 1.83 10.26
C LEU A 53 23.93 1.44 9.14
N SER A 54 23.48 0.50 8.30
CA SER A 54 24.25 0.01 7.16
C SER A 54 24.23 1.02 6.02
N ASN A 55 25.36 1.69 5.76
CA ASN A 55 25.54 2.50 4.56
C ASN A 55 26.17 1.66 3.45
N ARG A 56 25.34 1.08 2.57
CA ARG A 56 25.80 0.34 1.38
C ARG A 56 25.91 1.25 0.18
N VAL A 57 26.93 1.03 -0.64
CA VAL A 57 27.03 1.66 -1.96
C VAL A 57 25.83 1.25 -2.82
N ALA A 58 25.38 2.17 -3.67
CA ALA A 58 24.30 1.88 -4.61
C ALA A 58 24.71 0.73 -5.55
N TYR A 59 23.76 -0.15 -5.86
CA TYR A 59 23.96 -1.19 -6.86
C TYR A 59 24.30 -0.58 -8.22
N ARG A 60 25.20 -1.24 -8.94
CA ARG A 60 25.57 -0.80 -10.30
C ARG A 60 24.38 -1.01 -11.23
N ALA A 61 23.92 0.08 -11.84
CA ALA A 61 22.84 0.08 -12.83
C ALA A 61 23.39 0.40 -14.23
N ASN A 62 22.75 -0.16 -15.26
CA ASN A 62 23.01 0.21 -16.66
C ASN A 62 22.29 1.51 -17.05
N ILE A 63 22.55 2.05 -18.24
CA ILE A 63 21.98 3.34 -18.67
C ILE A 63 20.45 3.32 -18.72
N ASN A 64 19.82 2.21 -19.14
CA ASN A 64 18.37 2.09 -19.21
C ASN A 64 17.76 1.99 -17.79
N GLU A 65 18.37 1.18 -16.93
CA GLU A 65 17.98 1.07 -15.53
C GLU A 65 18.11 2.40 -14.80
N SER A 66 19.22 3.12 -14.95
CA SER A 66 19.41 4.44 -14.32
C SER A 66 18.39 5.47 -14.79
N LYS A 67 18.02 5.46 -16.08
CA LYS A 67 16.95 6.31 -16.61
C LYS A 67 15.60 5.96 -16.01
N GLU A 68 15.28 4.68 -15.90
CA GLU A 68 14.02 4.21 -15.30
C GLU A 68 13.97 4.53 -13.80
N ILE A 69 15.07 4.32 -13.06
CA ILE A 69 15.20 4.69 -11.65
C ILE A 69 14.94 6.19 -11.49
N GLN A 70 15.58 7.04 -12.29
CA GLN A 70 15.35 8.49 -12.23
C GLN A 70 13.90 8.85 -12.50
N GLN A 71 13.29 8.29 -13.56
CA GLN A 71 11.88 8.54 -13.87
C GLN A 71 10.94 8.10 -12.75
N GLN A 72 11.22 6.97 -12.08
CA GLN A 72 10.41 6.52 -10.96
C GLN A 72 10.59 7.38 -9.72
N VAL A 73 11.80 7.89 -9.46
CA VAL A 73 12.06 8.86 -8.38
C VAL A 73 11.31 10.17 -8.65
N ASP A 74 11.32 10.68 -9.87
CA ASP A 74 10.59 11.90 -10.22
C ASP A 74 9.07 11.70 -10.05
N LYS A 75 8.56 10.55 -10.51
CA LYS A 75 7.16 10.15 -10.29
C LYS A 75 6.84 10.00 -8.79
N PHE A 76 7.78 9.49 -7.99
CA PHE A 76 7.63 9.36 -6.53
C PHE A 76 7.42 10.72 -5.89
N ILE A 77 8.22 11.71 -6.28
CA ILE A 77 8.11 13.09 -5.81
C ILE A 77 6.75 13.69 -6.23
N GLU A 78 6.28 13.38 -7.43
CA GLU A 78 4.95 13.78 -7.92
C GLU A 78 3.78 12.96 -7.34
N LYS A 79 4.04 12.00 -6.45
CA LYS A 79 3.04 11.08 -5.85
C LYS A 79 2.25 10.29 -6.90
N ARG A 80 2.91 9.94 -8.00
CA ARG A 80 2.37 9.13 -9.08
C ARG A 80 3.05 7.77 -9.06
N TRP A 81 2.24 6.72 -8.97
CA TRP A 81 2.72 5.35 -8.87
C TRP A 81 2.08 4.55 -10.00
N GLY A 82 2.89 3.87 -10.80
CA GLY A 82 2.38 3.08 -11.91
C GLY A 82 3.40 2.89 -13.02
N GLY A 83 3.40 1.70 -13.60
CA GLY A 83 4.33 1.30 -14.64
C GLY A 83 4.51 -0.22 -14.68
N SER A 84 5.20 -0.69 -15.73
CA SER A 84 5.61 -2.09 -15.83
C SER A 84 6.77 -2.41 -14.87
N TRP A 85 7.68 -1.45 -14.67
CA TRP A 85 8.82 -1.56 -13.77
C TRP A 85 8.49 -0.94 -12.42
N ARG A 86 9.08 -1.48 -11.34
CA ARG A 86 8.91 -0.97 -9.97
C ARG A 86 10.25 -0.93 -9.25
N MET A 87 10.53 0.18 -8.59
CA MET A 87 11.71 0.35 -7.74
C MET A 87 11.51 -0.45 -6.45
N CYS A 88 12.45 -1.36 -6.17
CA CYS A 88 12.48 -2.13 -4.93
C CYS A 88 13.75 -1.75 -4.16
N MET A 89 13.59 -1.28 -2.92
CA MET A 89 14.71 -1.03 -2.03
C MET A 89 15.10 -2.32 -1.31
N ASP A 90 16.40 -2.63 -1.29
CA ASP A 90 16.94 -3.75 -0.51
C ASP A 90 17.05 -3.38 0.97
N CYS A 91 15.95 -3.60 1.69
CA CYS A 91 15.87 -3.36 3.13
C CYS A 91 16.40 -4.54 3.97
N SER A 92 16.93 -5.60 3.36
CA SER A 92 17.46 -6.77 4.10
C SER A 92 18.42 -6.40 5.23
N PRO A 93 19.38 -5.46 5.03
CA PRO A 93 20.34 -5.09 6.09
C PRO A 93 19.67 -4.34 7.24
N LEU A 94 18.63 -3.55 6.93
CA LEU A 94 17.84 -2.87 7.95
C LEU A 94 17.01 -3.90 8.73
N ASN A 95 16.31 -4.80 8.03
CA ASN A 95 15.45 -5.83 8.61
C ASN A 95 16.19 -6.81 9.55
N GLU A 96 17.50 -6.98 9.40
CA GLU A 96 18.35 -7.76 10.30
C GLU A 96 18.57 -7.07 11.65
N THR A 97 18.65 -5.73 11.64
CA THR A 97 18.93 -4.91 12.83
C THR A 97 17.66 -4.38 13.51
N THR A 98 16.54 -4.34 12.78
CA THR A 98 15.23 -3.95 13.30
C THR A 98 14.65 -4.99 14.25
N ILE A 99 14.06 -4.54 15.36
CA ILE A 99 13.31 -5.38 16.29
C ILE A 99 12.04 -5.87 15.59
N ARG A 100 11.85 -7.20 15.56
CA ARG A 100 10.69 -7.79 14.91
C ARG A 100 9.47 -7.73 15.83
N TYR A 101 8.54 -6.84 15.52
CA TYR A 101 7.21 -6.83 16.11
C TYR A 101 6.34 -7.94 15.51
N ARG A 102 5.78 -8.79 16.38
CA ARG A 102 4.81 -9.82 15.98
C ARG A 102 3.41 -9.35 16.31
N TYR A 103 2.72 -8.84 15.30
CA TYR A 103 1.28 -8.66 15.37
C TYR A 103 0.59 -9.94 14.90
N HIS A 104 -0.43 -10.38 15.63
CA HIS A 104 -1.19 -11.57 15.25
C HIS A 104 -2.06 -11.25 14.03
N ILE A 105 -1.67 -11.72 12.86
CA ILE A 105 -2.51 -11.65 11.65
C ILE A 105 -3.46 -12.85 11.71
N PRO A 106 -4.77 -12.64 11.94
CA PRO A 106 -5.71 -13.75 12.02
C PRO A 106 -5.82 -14.46 10.66
N HIS A 107 -5.82 -15.79 10.68
CA HIS A 107 -6.12 -16.59 9.51
C HIS A 107 -7.60 -16.43 9.11
N LEU A 108 -7.89 -16.42 7.81
CA LEU A 108 -9.24 -16.23 7.24
C LEU A 108 -10.13 -17.48 7.39
N ASN A 109 -10.09 -18.15 8.53
CA ASN A 109 -10.84 -19.38 8.72
C ASN A 109 -12.14 -19.07 9.47
N GLU A 110 -13.26 -19.40 8.83
CA GLU A 110 -14.63 -19.47 9.39
C GLU A 110 -15.44 -18.16 9.45
N GLN A 111 -15.92 -17.71 8.28
CA GLN A 111 -17.14 -16.89 8.19
C GLN A 111 -18.34 -17.79 7.88
N HIS A 112 -18.94 -18.39 8.91
CA HIS A 112 -20.14 -19.23 8.78
C HIS A 112 -21.41 -18.40 9.06
N GLY A 113 -22.39 -18.43 8.16
CA GLY A 113 -23.72 -17.82 8.37
C GLY A 113 -23.96 -16.45 7.72
N ALA A 114 -22.98 -15.87 7.00
CA ALA A 114 -23.20 -14.66 6.21
C ALA A 114 -23.65 -14.99 4.78
N CYS A 115 -24.69 -14.29 4.30
CA CYS A 115 -25.22 -14.45 2.94
C CYS A 115 -24.62 -13.48 1.92
N ILE A 116 -23.99 -12.38 2.38
CA ILE A 116 -23.43 -11.32 1.55
C ILE A 116 -22.03 -10.99 2.07
N PHE A 117 -21.06 -10.92 1.15
CA PHE A 117 -19.67 -10.54 1.44
C PHE A 117 -19.25 -9.36 0.58
N SER A 118 -18.56 -8.40 1.18
CA SER A 118 -17.91 -7.29 0.48
C SER A 118 -16.41 -7.35 0.73
N LYS A 119 -15.61 -7.26 -0.35
CA LYS A 119 -14.15 -7.20 -0.26
C LYS A 119 -13.69 -5.77 -0.54
N ILE A 120 -12.99 -5.18 0.42
CA ILE A 120 -12.37 -3.86 0.29
C ILE A 120 -10.86 -4.08 0.25
N ASP A 121 -10.22 -3.58 -0.80
CA ASP A 121 -8.77 -3.64 -0.98
C ASP A 121 -8.18 -2.24 -0.83
N LEU A 122 -7.35 -2.05 0.21
CA LEU A 122 -6.70 -0.79 0.52
C LEU A 122 -5.49 -0.58 -0.40
N HIS A 123 -5.65 0.22 -1.44
CA HIS A 123 -4.60 0.42 -2.47
C HIS A 123 -3.35 1.13 -1.94
N SER A 124 -3.48 1.95 -0.90
CA SER A 124 -2.41 2.71 -0.28
C SER A 124 -2.18 2.32 1.18
N GLY A 125 -2.41 1.05 1.56
CA GLY A 125 -2.19 0.62 2.96
C GLY A 125 -0.76 0.86 3.48
N TYR A 126 0.21 1.05 2.59
CA TYR A 126 1.62 1.30 2.89
C TYR A 126 2.13 2.69 2.47
N HIS A 127 1.31 3.51 1.80
CA HIS A 127 1.73 4.80 1.20
C HIS A 127 1.02 5.97 1.87
#